data_AF-A0A7C6RVW8-F1
#
_entry.id   AF-A0A7C6RVW8-F1
#
_cell.length_a   1.000
_cell.length_b   1.000
_cell.length_c   1.000
_cell.angle_alpha   90.00
_cell.angle_beta   90.00
_cell.angle_gamma   90.00
#
_symmetry.space_group_name_H-M   'P 1'
#
loop_
_entity.id
_entity.type
_entity.pdbx_description
1 polymer ?
#
loop_
_entity_poly.entity_id
_entity_poly.type
_entity_poly.pdbx_seq_one_letter_code
_entity_poly.pdbx_strand_id
1 'polypeptide(L)'
;MSRPRRFATTLLSLGLAASLAGWVTAQAAEPSKPAAKSAESPPAPATARTVKELPFPDGEKWPTATEQEKMAYLLGVMNMALVEYQLHGPNPRHRTTATKLVKATNGMTLRQMMQTIDAYYQANPDQQKRPVFEVIWFEMVEPKANVKSAEPSKPAAKKG
;
A
#
# COMPACT_ATOMS: atom_id res chain seq x y z
N MET A 1 -37.60 38.29 17.73
CA MET A 1 -36.53 38.50 18.76
C MET A 1 -35.68 37.24 18.81
N SER A 2 -34.53 37.23 18.13
CA SER A 2 -33.61 36.08 18.10
C SER A 2 -32.30 36.51 18.71
N ARG A 3 -31.94 35.92 19.86
CA ARG A 3 -30.65 36.18 20.54
C ARG A 3 -29.70 34.99 20.36
N PRO A 4 -28.40 35.26 20.17
CA PRO A 4 -27.39 34.27 19.84
C PRO A 4 -26.88 33.54 21.09
N ARG A 5 -26.50 32.27 20.95
CA ARG A 5 -25.73 31.55 21.98
C ARG A 5 -24.23 31.74 21.74
N ARG A 6 -23.61 32.41 22.71
CA ARG A 6 -22.18 32.67 22.84
C ARG A 6 -21.48 31.46 23.46
N PHE A 7 -20.23 31.29 23.05
CA PHE A 7 -19.23 30.40 23.61
C PHE A 7 -19.03 30.63 25.12
N ALA A 8 -18.85 29.56 25.88
CA ALA A 8 -18.40 29.61 27.27
C ALA A 8 -17.20 28.67 27.45
N THR A 9 -16.05 29.30 27.69
CA THR A 9 -14.78 28.71 28.13
C THR A 9 -14.79 28.58 29.66
N THR A 10 -14.17 27.53 30.22
CA THR A 10 -13.56 27.31 31.57
C THR A 10 -13.83 25.86 32.03
N LEU A 11 -13.05 25.13 32.82
CA LEU A 11 -11.69 25.17 33.37
C LEU A 11 -11.43 23.75 33.96
N LEU A 12 -10.23 23.20 33.71
CA LEU A 12 -9.33 22.51 34.64
C LEU A 12 -9.87 21.85 35.95
N SER A 13 -9.73 20.52 36.07
CA SER A 13 -9.35 19.79 37.32
C SER A 13 -9.06 18.32 36.95
N LEU A 14 -7.80 17.85 36.94
CA LEU A 14 -6.95 17.38 38.04
C LEU A 14 -7.56 16.22 38.87
N GLY A 15 -7.02 15.02 38.67
CA GLY A 15 -7.36 13.83 39.45
C GLY A 15 -6.45 12.63 39.11
N LEU A 16 -5.16 12.73 39.45
CA LEU A 16 -4.20 11.62 39.40
C LEU A 16 -4.06 11.06 40.83
N ALA A 17 -4.61 9.87 41.07
CA ALA A 17 -4.45 9.18 42.36
C ALA A 17 -3.15 8.38 42.37
N ALA A 18 -2.27 8.74 43.30
CA ALA A 18 -1.02 8.07 43.60
C ALA A 18 -1.23 6.94 44.61
N SER A 19 -0.56 5.79 44.42
CA SER A 19 -0.01 5.00 45.52
C SER A 19 0.98 3.95 45.02
N LEU A 20 2.26 4.24 45.10
CA LEU A 20 3.31 3.23 45.25
C LEU A 20 4.21 3.68 46.42
N ALA A 21 4.22 2.86 47.45
CA ALA A 21 4.91 3.07 48.71
C ALA A 21 6.40 2.72 48.62
N GLY A 22 7.24 3.54 49.28
CA GLY A 22 8.59 3.22 49.79
C GLY A 22 9.69 3.11 48.72
N TRP A 23 10.88 3.71 48.82
CA TRP A 23 11.61 4.41 49.88
C TRP A 23 12.53 5.41 49.16
N VAL A 24 12.58 6.67 49.61
CA VAL A 24 13.62 7.63 49.21
C VAL A 24 14.45 7.91 50.45
N THR A 25 15.70 7.47 50.46
CA THR A 25 16.71 7.99 51.38
C THR A 25 17.12 9.37 50.89
N ALA A 26 16.82 10.40 51.68
CA ALA A 26 17.34 11.74 51.47
C ALA A 26 18.86 11.76 51.74
N GLN A 27 19.66 12.08 50.73
CA GLN A 27 21.06 12.45 50.91
C GLN A 27 21.22 13.93 50.57
N ALA A 28 21.56 14.71 51.60
CA ALA A 28 21.87 16.13 51.50
C ALA A 28 23.11 16.38 50.63
N ALA A 29 23.12 17.54 49.96
CA ALA A 29 24.10 17.95 48.97
C ALA A 29 25.53 18.11 49.53
N GLU A 30 26.51 17.54 48.83
CA GLU A 30 27.92 17.95 48.87
C GLU A 30 28.32 18.55 47.51
N PRO A 31 29.14 19.62 47.47
CA PRO A 31 29.49 20.31 46.22
C PRO A 31 30.70 19.70 45.49
N SER A 32 30.53 19.56 44.15
CA SER A 32 31.54 19.71 43.07
C SER A 32 32.68 18.69 42.86
N LYS A 33 32.59 17.87 41.78
CA LYS A 33 33.68 17.57 40.80
C LYS A 33 33.09 16.97 39.48
N PRO A 34 33.68 17.21 38.28
CA PRO A 34 32.94 17.48 37.05
C PRO A 34 32.60 16.26 36.18
N ALA A 35 31.49 16.42 35.45
CA ALA A 35 31.10 15.80 34.17
C ALA A 35 31.82 14.49 33.79
N ALA A 36 31.31 13.36 34.29
CA ALA A 36 31.51 12.06 33.67
C ALA A 36 30.45 11.87 32.58
N LYS A 37 30.88 12.07 31.33
CA LYS A 37 30.41 11.47 30.07
C LYS A 37 29.11 10.65 30.17
N SER A 38 28.03 11.14 29.57
CA SER A 38 26.78 10.40 29.34
C SER A 38 27.10 8.97 28.88
N ALA A 39 26.77 7.99 29.72
CA ALA A 39 26.73 6.60 29.32
C ALA A 39 25.52 6.44 28.41
N GLU A 40 25.78 6.39 27.11
CA GLU A 40 24.80 6.02 26.10
C GLU A 40 24.32 4.60 26.37
N SER A 41 23.01 4.42 26.54
CA SER A 41 22.41 3.09 26.61
C SER A 41 22.77 2.32 25.34
N PRO A 42 23.15 1.02 25.42
CA PRO A 42 23.38 0.23 24.21
C PRO A 42 22.13 0.24 23.34
N PRO A 43 22.26 0.39 22.01
CA PRO A 43 21.10 0.34 21.14
C PRO A 43 20.44 -1.04 21.29
N ALA A 44 19.13 -1.05 21.51
CA ALA A 44 18.33 -2.27 21.40
C ALA A 44 18.64 -2.91 20.03
N PRO A 45 18.79 -4.25 19.92
CA PRO A 45 19.05 -4.88 18.64
C PRO A 45 17.91 -4.49 17.70
N ALA A 46 18.26 -3.73 16.66
CA ALA A 46 17.35 -3.50 15.56
C ALA A 46 17.02 -4.90 15.02
N THR A 47 15.77 -5.34 15.21
CA THR A 47 15.23 -6.42 14.38
C THR A 47 15.38 -5.95 12.95
N ALA A 48 16.45 -6.39 12.29
CA ALA A 48 16.63 -6.22 10.87
C ALA A 48 15.38 -6.85 10.27
N ARG A 49 14.50 -6.01 9.71
CA ARG A 49 13.47 -6.51 8.81
C ARG A 49 14.24 -7.13 7.67
N THR A 50 14.38 -8.45 7.68
CA THR A 50 14.68 -9.22 6.48
C THR A 50 13.46 -9.04 5.59
N VAL A 51 13.39 -7.90 4.91
CA VAL A 51 12.54 -7.78 3.75
C VAL A 51 13.11 -8.82 2.81
N LYS A 52 12.51 -10.01 2.81
CA LYS A 52 12.72 -11.01 1.79
C LYS A 52 12.09 -10.40 0.56
N GLU A 53 12.85 -9.51 -0.05
CA GLU A 53 12.44 -8.79 -1.23
C GLU A 53 12.11 -9.87 -2.25
N LEU A 54 10.92 -9.81 -2.82
CA LEU A 54 10.64 -10.46 -4.09
C LEU A 54 11.02 -9.40 -5.13
N PRO A 55 12.31 -9.20 -5.46
CA PRO A 55 12.65 -8.28 -6.53
C PRO A 55 12.10 -8.92 -7.80
N PHE A 56 11.02 -8.36 -8.31
CA PHE A 56 10.41 -8.70 -9.59
C PHE A 56 10.05 -10.20 -9.70
N PRO A 57 8.96 -10.65 -9.06
CA PRO A 57 8.58 -12.05 -9.13
C PRO A 57 8.29 -12.43 -10.60
N ASP A 58 8.85 -13.55 -11.02
CA ASP A 58 8.55 -14.27 -12.26
C ASP A 58 7.83 -15.58 -11.92
N GLY A 59 7.58 -16.42 -12.92
CA GLY A 59 6.96 -17.74 -12.74
C GLY A 59 7.81 -18.73 -11.94
N GLU A 60 9.12 -18.52 -11.81
CA GLU A 60 9.95 -19.38 -10.95
C GLU A 60 9.80 -19.02 -9.47
N LYS A 61 9.65 -17.73 -9.16
CA LYS A 61 9.52 -17.25 -7.78
C LYS A 61 8.08 -17.25 -7.30
N TRP A 62 7.13 -16.95 -8.19
CA TRP A 62 5.72 -16.80 -7.84
C TRP A 62 5.12 -18.04 -7.14
N PRO A 63 5.31 -19.28 -7.61
CA PRO A 63 4.77 -20.47 -6.93
C PRO A 63 5.39 -20.73 -5.56
N THR A 64 6.59 -20.21 -5.30
CA THR A 64 7.29 -20.38 -4.01
C THR A 64 6.90 -19.34 -2.97
N ALA A 65 6.24 -18.25 -3.39
CA ALA A 65 5.78 -17.18 -2.51
C ALA A 65 4.50 -17.59 -1.75
N THR A 66 4.40 -17.14 -0.51
CA THR A 66 3.19 -17.28 0.29
C THR A 66 2.03 -16.48 -0.30
N GLU A 67 0.78 -16.86 0.00
CA GLU A 67 -0.40 -16.07 -0.41
C GLU A 67 -0.31 -14.62 0.06
N GLN A 68 0.19 -14.38 1.28
CA GLN A 68 0.35 -13.04 1.83
C GLN A 68 1.36 -12.20 1.03
N GLU A 69 2.49 -12.78 0.63
CA GLU A 69 3.50 -12.10 -0.21
C GLU A 69 2.93 -11.76 -1.60
N LYS A 70 2.20 -12.70 -2.22
CA LYS A 70 1.51 -12.47 -3.50
C LYS A 70 0.49 -11.33 -3.38
N MET A 71 -0.34 -11.37 -2.34
CA MET A 71 -1.34 -10.32 -2.07
C MET A 71 -0.68 -8.96 -1.82
N ALA A 72 0.40 -8.92 -1.05
CA ALA A 72 1.13 -7.68 -0.76
C ALA A 72 1.75 -7.08 -2.02
N TYR A 73 2.34 -7.90 -2.90
CA TYR A 73 2.86 -7.46 -4.18
C TYR A 73 1.77 -6.84 -5.06
N LEU A 74 0.64 -7.54 -5.22
CA LEU A 74 -0.49 -7.06 -6.02
C LEU A 74 -1.10 -5.78 -5.44
N LEU A 75 -1.24 -5.70 -4.12
CA LEU A 75 -1.69 -4.48 -3.45
C LEU A 75 -0.71 -3.33 -3.70
N GLY A 76 0.60 -3.57 -3.68
CA GLY A 76 1.62 -2.57 -4.00
C GLY A 76 1.48 -2.03 -5.42
N VAL A 77 1.34 -2.93 -6.42
CA VAL A 77 1.11 -2.56 -7.82
C VAL A 77 -0.14 -1.70 -7.98
N MET A 78 -1.25 -2.12 -7.35
CA MET A 78 -2.51 -1.40 -7.42
C MET A 78 -2.45 -0.05 -6.74
N ASN A 79 -1.81 0.05 -5.57
CA ASN A 79 -1.66 1.31 -4.85
C ASN A 79 -0.83 2.32 -5.65
N MET A 80 0.26 1.91 -6.29
CA MET A 80 1.05 2.80 -7.15
C MET A 80 0.23 3.35 -8.32
N ALA A 81 -0.56 2.50 -8.98
CA ALA A 81 -1.45 2.95 -10.05
C ALA A 81 -2.56 3.88 -9.54
N LEU A 82 -3.11 3.61 -8.35
CA LEU A 82 -4.12 4.46 -7.73
C LEU A 82 -3.58 5.83 -7.33
N VAL A 83 -2.35 5.91 -6.79
CA VAL A 83 -1.71 7.20 -6.47
C VAL A 83 -1.64 8.08 -7.71
N GLU A 84 -1.15 7.55 -8.82
CA GLU A 84 -1.05 8.32 -10.06
C GLU A 84 -2.44 8.67 -10.63
N TYR A 85 -3.39 7.73 -10.59
CA TYR A 85 -4.76 7.98 -11.02
C TYR A 85 -5.46 9.05 -10.18
N GLN A 86 -5.22 9.11 -8.87
CA GLN A 86 -5.79 10.12 -7.99
C GLN A 86 -5.22 11.52 -8.27
N LEU A 87 -3.93 11.61 -8.62
CA LEU A 87 -3.28 12.88 -8.93
C LEU A 87 -3.71 13.46 -10.29
N HIS A 88 -3.96 12.60 -11.29
CA HIS A 88 -4.15 13.04 -12.67
C HIS A 88 -5.53 12.71 -13.27
N GLY A 89 -6.31 11.87 -12.59
CA GLY A 89 -7.63 11.45 -13.04
C GLY A 89 -7.61 10.54 -14.28
N PRO A 90 -8.76 10.37 -14.94
CA PRO A 90 -8.93 9.43 -16.05
C PRO A 90 -8.33 9.87 -17.39
N ASN A 91 -7.85 11.11 -17.50
CA ASN A 91 -7.29 11.70 -18.74
C ASN A 91 -6.01 12.50 -18.44
N PRO A 92 -4.91 11.82 -18.08
CA PRO A 92 -3.62 12.46 -17.79
C PRO A 92 -3.03 13.12 -19.03
N ARG A 93 -2.31 14.24 -18.85
CA ARG A 93 -1.61 14.95 -19.95
C ARG A 93 -0.27 14.32 -20.32
N HIS A 94 0.25 13.42 -19.49
CA HIS A 94 1.48 12.67 -19.70
C HIS A 94 1.19 11.20 -20.02
N ARG A 95 2.21 10.49 -20.49
CA ARG A 95 2.10 9.05 -20.77
C ARG A 95 2.12 8.28 -19.45
N THR A 96 1.12 7.43 -19.25
CA THR A 96 1.04 6.55 -18.08
C THR A 96 0.26 5.28 -18.39
N THR A 97 0.61 4.22 -17.67
CA THR A 97 -0.09 2.93 -17.66
C THR A 97 -1.15 2.85 -16.56
N ALA A 98 -1.07 3.70 -15.54
CA ALA A 98 -1.93 3.67 -14.35
C ALA A 98 -3.42 3.76 -14.68
N THR A 99 -3.80 4.64 -15.61
CA THR A 99 -5.19 4.78 -16.04
C THR A 99 -5.77 3.50 -16.64
N LYS A 100 -4.98 2.77 -17.45
CA LYS A 100 -5.42 1.51 -18.05
C LYS A 100 -5.52 0.42 -16.98
N LEU A 101 -4.51 0.33 -16.12
CA LEU A 101 -4.45 -0.64 -15.02
C LEU A 101 -5.66 -0.47 -14.08
N VAL A 102 -5.94 0.74 -13.58
CA VAL A 102 -7.08 1.02 -12.69
C VAL A 102 -8.41 0.72 -13.37
N LYS A 103 -8.60 1.13 -14.63
CA LYS A 103 -9.85 0.87 -15.36
C LYS A 103 -10.10 -0.62 -15.61
N ALA A 104 -9.06 -1.37 -15.99
CA ALA A 104 -9.19 -2.79 -16.34
C ALA A 104 -9.35 -3.71 -15.12
N THR A 105 -8.78 -3.32 -13.98
CA THR A 105 -8.88 -4.07 -12.71
C THR A 105 -10.05 -3.61 -11.85
N ASN A 106 -10.82 -2.59 -12.27
CA ASN A 106 -12.01 -2.16 -11.56
C ASN A 106 -13.01 -3.32 -11.41
N GLY A 107 -13.45 -3.59 -10.17
CA GLY A 107 -14.33 -4.71 -9.83
C GLY A 107 -13.62 -6.06 -9.69
N MET A 108 -12.31 -6.15 -9.88
CA MET A 108 -11.51 -7.35 -9.62
C MET A 108 -10.92 -7.30 -8.21
N THR A 109 -11.02 -8.40 -7.48
CA THR A 109 -10.35 -8.57 -6.18
C THR A 109 -8.89 -8.95 -6.37
N LEU A 110 -8.03 -8.64 -5.40
CA LEU A 110 -6.63 -9.09 -5.41
C LEU A 110 -6.52 -10.63 -5.52
N ARG A 111 -7.45 -11.36 -4.87
CA ARG A 111 -7.51 -12.81 -4.96
C ARG A 111 -7.76 -13.30 -6.40
N GLN A 112 -8.69 -12.68 -7.12
CA GLN A 112 -8.94 -13.02 -8.54
C GLN A 112 -7.73 -12.71 -9.42
N MET A 113 -7.02 -11.61 -9.13
CA MET A 113 -5.76 -11.30 -9.82
C MET A 113 -4.72 -12.41 -9.59
N MET A 114 -4.50 -12.81 -8.33
CA MET A 114 -3.58 -13.91 -8.01
C MET A 114 -3.96 -15.21 -8.69
N GLN A 115 -5.24 -15.60 -8.66
CA GLN A 115 -5.71 -16.83 -9.30
C GLN A 115 -5.46 -16.85 -10.81
N THR A 116 -5.61 -15.69 -11.47
CA THR A 116 -5.33 -15.57 -12.91
C THR A 116 -3.83 -15.75 -13.18
N ILE A 117 -2.96 -15.20 -12.33
CA ILE A 117 -1.49 -15.34 -12.46
C ILE A 117 -1.07 -16.78 -12.18
N ASP A 118 -1.63 -17.41 -11.13
CA ASP A 118 -1.40 -18.82 -10.81
C ASP A 118 -1.79 -19.71 -12.00
N ALA A 119 -2.99 -19.50 -12.56
CA ALA A 119 -3.48 -20.25 -13.72
C ALA A 119 -2.59 -20.03 -14.96
N TYR A 120 -2.11 -18.80 -15.17
CA TYR A 120 -1.21 -18.49 -16.28
C TYR A 120 0.08 -19.31 -16.21
N TYR A 121 0.80 -19.30 -15.08
CA TYR A 121 2.07 -20.04 -14.99
C TYR A 121 1.88 -21.55 -14.94
N GLN A 122 0.72 -22.05 -14.49
CA GLN A 122 0.37 -23.46 -14.61
C GLN A 122 0.14 -23.89 -16.05
N ALA A 123 -0.51 -23.04 -16.86
CA ALA A 123 -0.79 -23.32 -18.27
C ALA A 123 0.41 -23.11 -19.20
N ASN A 124 1.40 -22.31 -18.78
CA ASN A 124 2.54 -21.90 -19.60
C ASN A 124 3.88 -22.29 -18.94
N PRO A 125 4.24 -23.59 -18.90
CA PRO A 125 5.48 -24.06 -18.27
C PRO A 125 6.76 -23.56 -18.95
N ASP A 126 6.68 -23.12 -20.20
CA ASP A 126 7.77 -22.51 -20.98
C ASP A 126 7.98 -21.02 -20.66
N GLN A 127 7.02 -20.37 -20.00
CA GLN A 127 7.04 -18.92 -19.74
C GLN A 127 7.37 -18.55 -18.30
N GLN A 128 8.06 -19.41 -17.56
CA GLN A 128 8.40 -19.16 -16.14
C GLN A 128 9.33 -17.95 -15.94
N LYS A 129 10.08 -17.56 -16.98
CA LYS A 129 10.93 -16.35 -16.96
C LYS A 129 10.15 -15.05 -17.20
N ARG A 130 8.88 -15.13 -17.59
CA ARG A 130 8.05 -13.95 -17.82
C ARG A 130 7.76 -13.26 -16.48
N PRO A 131 8.00 -11.94 -16.34
CA PRO A 131 7.68 -11.22 -15.11
C PRO A 131 6.18 -11.23 -14.79
N VAL A 132 5.84 -11.32 -13.51
CA VAL A 132 4.44 -11.29 -13.05
C VAL A 132 3.72 -10.02 -13.50
N PHE A 133 4.41 -8.87 -13.50
CA PHE A 133 3.81 -7.62 -13.97
C PHE A 133 3.41 -7.67 -15.45
N GLU A 134 4.19 -8.35 -16.30
CA GLU A 134 3.78 -8.57 -17.69
C GLU A 134 2.55 -9.45 -17.78
N VAL A 135 2.48 -10.52 -16.98
CA VAL A 135 1.28 -11.37 -16.91
C VAL A 135 0.05 -10.54 -16.51
N ILE A 136 0.17 -9.69 -15.49
CA ILE A 136 -0.91 -8.75 -15.11
C ILE A 136 -1.31 -7.89 -16.32
N TRP A 137 -0.33 -7.30 -17.01
CA TRP A 137 -0.59 -6.41 -18.12
C TRP A 137 -1.31 -7.11 -19.28
N PHE A 138 -0.74 -8.19 -19.78
CA PHE A 138 -1.18 -8.84 -21.01
C PHE A 138 -2.40 -9.75 -20.81
N GLU A 139 -2.56 -10.36 -19.63
CA GLU A 139 -3.70 -11.25 -19.37
C GLU A 139 -4.92 -10.50 -18.82
N MET A 140 -4.71 -9.41 -18.07
CA MET A 140 -5.81 -8.71 -17.38
C MET A 140 -6.10 -7.31 -17.93
N VAL A 141 -5.07 -6.55 -18.31
CA VAL A 141 -5.20 -5.12 -18.60
C VAL A 141 -5.42 -4.88 -20.09
N GLU A 142 -4.50 -5.33 -20.93
CA GLU A 142 -4.55 -5.11 -22.37
C GLU A 142 -5.84 -5.62 -23.02
N PRO A 143 -6.36 -6.83 -22.70
CA PRO A 143 -7.59 -7.33 -23.30
C PRO A 143 -8.77 -6.38 -23.04
N LYS A 144 -8.86 -5.79 -21.84
CA LYS A 144 -9.94 -4.88 -21.46
C LYS A 144 -9.72 -3.45 -21.95
N ALA A 145 -8.46 -3.04 -22.15
CA ALA A 145 -8.13 -1.73 -22.71
C ALA A 145 -8.55 -1.62 -24.18
N ASN A 146 -8.53 -2.72 -24.93
CA ASN A 146 -8.81 -2.74 -26.37
C ASN A 146 -10.29 -2.96 -26.71
N VAL A 147 -11.11 -3.47 -25.78
CA VAL A 147 -12.56 -3.71 -26.00
C VAL A 147 -13.36 -2.40 -26.21
N LYS A 148 -12.87 -1.24 -25.77
CA LYS A 148 -13.53 0.06 -26.01
C LYS A 148 -13.26 0.67 -27.40
N SER A 149 -12.42 0.05 -28.24
CA SER A 149 -12.20 0.52 -29.62
C SER A 149 -13.11 -0.17 -30.64
N ALA A 150 -13.92 -1.15 -30.22
CA ALA A 150 -14.98 -1.73 -31.04
C ALA A 150 -16.28 -0.93 -30.85
N GLU A 151 -16.38 0.22 -31.51
CA GLU A 151 -17.66 0.92 -31.66
C GLU A 151 -18.64 -0.01 -32.41
N PRO A 152 -19.91 -0.17 -31.96
CA PRO A 152 -20.88 -0.96 -32.69
C PRO A 152 -21.11 -0.33 -34.06
N SER A 153 -20.80 -1.11 -35.11
CA SER A 153 -21.01 -0.72 -36.50
C SER A 153 -22.44 -0.22 -36.69
N LYS A 154 -22.58 1.07 -36.99
CA LYS A 154 -23.85 1.72 -37.34
C LYS A 154 -24.57 0.85 -38.41
N PRO A 155 -25.85 0.48 -38.23
CA PRO A 155 -26.53 -0.33 -39.22
C PRO A 155 -26.61 0.46 -40.52
N ALA A 156 -26.16 -0.17 -41.61
CA ALA A 156 -26.22 0.40 -42.95
C ALA A 156 -27.66 0.78 -43.26
N ALA A 157 -27.90 2.07 -43.47
CA ALA A 157 -29.18 2.57 -43.97
C ALA A 157 -29.41 1.96 -45.36
N LYS A 158 -30.39 1.06 -45.46
CA LYS A 158 -30.97 0.66 -46.75
C LYS A 158 -31.56 1.91 -47.38
N LYS A 159 -30.97 2.37 -48.49
CA LYS A 159 -31.61 3.32 -49.40
C LYS A 159 -32.80 2.60 -50.06
N GLY A 160 -33.99 3.17 -49.91
CA GLY A 160 -35.16 2.87 -50.74
C GLY A 160 -35.11 3.61 -52.06
#